data_AF-A0A9W9ZIK5-F1
#
_entry.id   AF-A0A9W9ZIK5-F1
#
_cell.length_a   1.000
_cell.length_b   1.000
_cell.length_c   1.000
_cell.angle_alpha   90.00
_cell.angle_beta   90.00
_cell.angle_gamma   90.00
#
_symmetry.space_group_name_H-M   'P 1'
#
loop_
_entity.id
_entity.type
_entity.pdbx_description
1 polymer ?
#
loop_
_entity_poly.entity_id
_entity_poly.type
_entity_poly.pdbx_seq_one_letter_code
_entity_poly.pdbx_strand_id
1 'polypeptide(L)'
;MSDNIALQMQRACTASTEGDYYMMDMFSYAQPAVYGNRCSLNQVNVLITRALEDSGRSAFIKQMQNIQRMTKVYSNSFCWKKTKGSKLIVKLIMEDFQAEKQIGRKKIDEMKLAENVVYTLPSCDASIMKVVAELMDEDRNPLLETGELNVELSMPRGETRAGVEHDHRTNQPSERRLTC
;
A
#
# COMPACT_ATOMS: atom_id res chain seq x y z
N MET A 1 -3.85 16.87 3.61
CA MET A 1 -5.19 16.97 3.00
C MET A 1 -5.74 15.56 2.93
N SER A 2 -6.94 15.33 3.48
CA SER A 2 -7.57 14.01 3.52
C SER A 2 -8.40 13.84 2.26
N ASP A 3 -7.95 12.98 1.35
CA ASP A 3 -8.76 12.61 0.19
C ASP A 3 -9.93 11.76 0.70
N ASN A 4 -11.12 12.37 0.77
CA ASN A 4 -12.37 11.70 1.10
C ASN A 4 -12.77 10.82 -0.09
N ILE A 5 -12.16 9.63 -0.18
CA ILE A 5 -12.61 8.59 -1.09
C ILE A 5 -13.94 8.06 -0.54
N ALA A 6 -14.99 8.15 -1.35
CA ALA A 6 -16.31 7.66 -0.97
C ALA A 6 -16.25 6.16 -0.69
N LEU A 7 -16.67 5.77 0.52
CA LEU A 7 -16.87 4.37 0.89
C LEU A 7 -18.16 3.89 0.24
N GLN A 8 -18.08 2.84 -0.58
CA GLN A 8 -19.28 2.30 -1.22
C GLN A 8 -20.10 1.46 -0.26
N MET A 9 -19.44 0.70 0.62
CA MET A 9 -20.13 -0.12 1.61
C MET A 9 -19.26 -0.31 2.86
N GLN A 10 -19.73 0.20 3.99
CA GLN A 10 -19.15 -0.09 5.30
C GLN A 10 -20.25 -0.60 6.21
N ARG A 11 -20.05 -1.77 6.80
CA ARG A 11 -20.99 -2.27 7.81
C ARG A 11 -20.95 -1.34 9.02
N ALA A 12 -22.05 -0.65 9.31
CA ALA A 12 -22.14 0.26 10.44
C ALA A 12 -21.77 -0.45 11.74
N CYS A 13 -20.75 0.06 12.42
CA CYS A 13 -20.38 -0.35 13.77
C CYS A 13 -21.41 0.20 14.75
N THR A 14 -22.47 -0.55 15.05
CA THR A 14 -23.38 -0.17 16.14
C THR A 14 -22.68 -0.42 17.48
N ALA A 15 -22.56 0.63 18.30
CA ALA A 15 -21.86 0.66 19.58
C ALA A 15 -22.31 -0.41 20.60
N SER A 16 -23.38 -1.15 20.33
CA SER A 16 -24.02 -2.11 21.24
C SER A 16 -23.78 -3.59 20.92
N THR A 17 -22.87 -3.96 20.03
CA THR A 17 -22.67 -5.39 19.66
C THR A 17 -21.20 -5.77 19.56
N GLU A 18 -20.73 -6.61 20.50
CA GLU A 18 -19.68 -7.68 20.49
C GLU A 18 -18.66 -7.77 19.32
N GLY A 19 -18.34 -6.66 18.67
CA GLY A 19 -17.40 -6.55 17.58
C GLY A 19 -16.11 -5.93 18.05
N ASP A 20 -14.98 -6.56 17.71
CA ASP A 20 -13.70 -5.89 17.80
C ASP A 20 -13.58 -4.91 16.63
N TYR A 21 -12.99 -3.74 16.91
CA TYR A 21 -12.64 -2.77 15.89
C TYR A 21 -11.28 -3.12 15.30
N TYR A 22 -11.22 -3.12 13.99
CA TYR A 22 -10.00 -3.33 13.21
C TYR A 22 -9.80 -2.14 12.26
N MET A 23 -8.59 -2.00 11.75
CA MET A 23 -8.28 -1.05 10.69
C MET A 23 -7.57 -1.75 9.55
N MET A 24 -7.91 -1.29 8.36
CA MET A 24 -7.29 -1.64 7.10
C MET A 24 -6.54 -0.42 6.59
N ASP A 25 -5.23 -0.55 6.41
CA ASP A 25 -4.39 0.43 5.72
C ASP A 25 -3.92 -0.17 4.39
N MET A 26 -3.95 0.62 3.32
CA MET A 26 -3.39 0.22 2.03
C MET A 26 -2.22 1.13 1.65
N PHE A 27 -1.16 0.51 1.15
CA PHE A 27 0.03 1.20 0.70
C PHE A 27 0.42 0.74 -0.69
N SER A 28 0.87 1.67 -1.53
CA SER A 28 1.50 1.37 -2.81
C SER A 28 3.02 1.36 -2.66
N TYR A 29 3.65 0.48 -3.42
CA TYR A 29 5.09 0.41 -3.59
C TYR A 29 5.40 0.30 -5.08
N ALA A 30 6.26 1.19 -5.57
CA ALA A 30 6.73 1.18 -6.94
C ALA A 30 8.26 1.11 -6.95
N GLN A 31 8.82 0.03 -7.48
CA GLN A 31 10.26 -0.10 -7.65
C GLN A 31 10.64 0.12 -9.12
N PRO A 32 11.62 1.01 -9.40
CA PRO A 32 12.10 1.19 -10.76
C PRO A 32 12.76 -0.08 -11.28
N ALA A 33 12.70 -0.29 -12.60
CA ALA A 33 13.45 -1.34 -13.26
C ALA A 33 14.95 -1.14 -12.99
N VAL A 34 15.58 -2.13 -12.35
CA VAL A 34 17.03 -2.15 -12.16
C VAL A 34 17.66 -2.78 -13.40
N TYR A 35 18.74 -2.17 -13.91
CA TYR A 35 19.49 -2.59 -15.10
C TYR A 35 19.55 -4.12 -15.22
N GLY A 36 18.97 -4.65 -16.30
CA GLY A 36 18.93 -6.09 -16.61
C GLY A 36 17.58 -6.77 -16.36
N ASN A 37 16.68 -6.16 -15.57
CA ASN A 37 15.32 -6.67 -15.35
C ASN A 37 14.31 -5.81 -16.13
N ARG A 38 13.47 -6.43 -16.97
CA ARG A 38 12.69 -5.73 -18.01
C ARG A 38 11.42 -5.01 -17.52
N CYS A 39 11.07 -5.03 -16.24
CA CYS A 39 9.83 -4.39 -15.76
C CYS A 39 9.98 -3.77 -14.36
N SER A 40 9.27 -2.66 -14.12
CA SER A 40 9.04 -2.10 -12.78
C SER A 40 8.21 -3.07 -11.94
N LEU A 41 8.56 -3.23 -10.66
CA LEU A 41 7.79 -4.03 -9.72
C LEU A 41 6.83 -3.11 -8.96
N ASN A 42 5.54 -3.26 -9.23
CA ASN A 42 4.49 -2.49 -8.57
C ASN A 42 3.70 -3.40 -7.63
N GLN A 43 3.53 -2.97 -6.38
CA GLN A 43 2.87 -3.75 -5.35
C GLN A 43 1.88 -2.90 -4.56
N VAL A 44 0.79 -3.54 -4.13
CA VAL A 44 -0.14 -3.00 -3.14
C VAL A 44 -0.05 -3.85 -1.89
N ASN A 45 0.21 -3.21 -0.76
CA ASN A 45 0.29 -3.83 0.56
C ASN A 45 -0.96 -3.46 1.33
N VAL A 46 -1.73 -4.46 1.75
CA VAL A 46 -2.90 -4.30 2.61
C VAL A 46 -2.54 -4.78 4.01
N LEU A 47 -2.64 -3.88 4.97
CA LEU A 47 -2.31 -4.10 6.36
C LEU A 47 -3.59 -4.15 7.19
N ILE A 48 -3.80 -5.23 7.94
CA ILE A 48 -4.92 -5.33 8.88
C ILE A 48 -4.41 -5.41 10.32
N THR A 49 -4.96 -4.55 11.18
CA THR A 49 -4.61 -4.43 12.59
C THR A 49 -5.86 -4.29 13.46
N ARG A 50 -5.76 -4.57 14.76
CA ARG A 50 -6.77 -4.07 15.71
C ARG A 50 -6.70 -2.55 15.76
N ALA A 51 -7.87 -1.90 15.89
CA ALA A 51 -8.01 -0.45 15.81
C ALA A 51 -7.59 0.29 17.10
N LEU A 52 -7.09 -0.41 18.12
CA LEU A 52 -6.63 0.24 19.35
C LEU A 52 -5.48 1.20 19.02
N GLU A 53 -5.51 2.39 19.62
CA GLU A 53 -4.48 3.42 19.53
C GLU A 53 -3.19 2.98 20.22
N ASP A 54 -2.52 1.98 19.66
CA ASP A 54 -1.21 1.58 20.16
C ASP A 54 -0.13 2.40 19.43
N SER A 55 0.67 3.10 20.22
CA SER A 55 1.90 3.78 19.78
C SER A 55 2.76 2.89 18.87
N GLY A 56 2.78 1.57 19.10
CA GLY A 56 3.48 0.58 18.28
C GLY A 56 2.99 0.51 16.84
N ARG A 57 1.68 0.63 16.60
CA ARG A 57 1.12 0.61 15.24
C ARG A 57 1.54 1.84 14.44
N SER A 58 1.47 3.01 15.05
CA SER A 58 1.86 4.26 14.39
C SER A 58 3.35 4.25 14.01
N ALA A 59 4.21 3.70 14.89
CA ALA A 59 5.63 3.52 14.63
C ALA A 59 5.89 2.56 13.45
N PHE A 60 5.14 1.45 13.40
CA PHE A 60 5.24 0.49 12.30
C PHE A 60 4.81 1.08 10.95
N ILE A 61 3.68 1.80 10.91
CA ILE A 61 3.22 2.48 9.68
C ILE A 61 4.28 3.48 9.20
N LYS A 62 4.82 4.29 10.12
CA LYS A 62 5.91 5.24 9.80
C LYS A 62 7.16 4.51 9.29
N GLN A 63 7.49 3.35 9.86
CA GLN A 63 8.61 2.54 9.41
C GLN A 63 8.39 2.02 7.99
N MET A 64 7.20 1.51 7.64
CA MET A 64 6.88 1.07 6.28
C MET A 64 6.98 2.22 5.27
N GLN A 65 6.44 3.40 5.61
CA GLN A 65 6.52 4.57 4.74
C GLN A 65 7.98 5.02 4.52
N ASN A 66 8.77 5.11 5.60
CA ASN A 66 10.13 5.66 5.53
C ASN A 66 11.16 4.68 4.96
N ILE A 67 11.11 3.41 5.35
CA ILE A 67 12.12 2.41 4.95
C ILE A 67 11.78 1.82 3.58
N GLN A 68 10.51 1.50 3.35
CA GLN A 68 10.10 0.79 2.14
C GLN A 68 9.60 1.73 1.05
N ARG A 69 9.69 3.06 1.25
CA ARG A 69 9.24 4.10 0.30
C ARG A 69 7.79 3.86 -0.16
N MET A 70 6.96 3.40 0.76
CA MET A 70 5.57 3.09 0.47
C MET A 70 4.70 4.33 0.65
N THR A 71 3.81 4.58 -0.31
CA THR A 71 2.83 5.67 -0.25
C THR A 71 1.52 5.13 0.32
N LYS A 72 0.96 5.80 1.33
CA LYS A 72 -0.33 5.40 1.89
C LYS A 72 -1.45 5.83 0.94
N VAL A 73 -2.26 4.87 0.51
CA VAL A 73 -3.33 5.05 -0.49
C VAL A 73 -4.70 5.14 0.19
N TYR A 74 -4.93 4.33 1.22
CA TYR A 74 -6.22 4.25 1.88
C TYR A 74 -6.08 3.84 3.34
N SER A 75 -7.04 4.24 4.17
CA SER A 75 -7.13 3.84 5.56
C SER A 75 -8.53 3.99 6.08
N ASN A 76 -9.09 2.92 6.62
CA ASN A 76 -10.36 2.99 7.32
C ASN A 76 -10.49 1.88 8.38
N SER A 77 -11.42 2.07 9.30
CA SER A 77 -11.79 1.11 10.31
C SER A 77 -12.95 0.22 9.85
N PHE A 78 -13.07 -0.97 10.43
CA PHE A 78 -14.20 -1.86 10.22
C PHE A 78 -14.44 -2.71 11.48
N CYS A 79 -15.65 -3.25 11.60
CA CYS A 79 -16.03 -4.11 12.71
C CYS A 79 -16.08 -5.57 12.30
N TRP A 80 -15.47 -6.43 13.12
CA TRP A 80 -15.51 -7.87 12.90
C TRP A 80 -15.87 -8.62 14.19
N LYS A 81 -17.08 -9.19 14.19
CA LYS A 81 -17.68 -9.86 15.35
C LYS A 81 -16.88 -11.09 15.75
N LYS A 82 -16.63 -11.30 17.05
CA LYS A 82 -15.92 -12.49 17.58
C LYS A 82 -16.59 -13.80 17.21
N THR A 83 -17.91 -13.78 17.12
CA THR A 83 -18.75 -14.93 16.75
C THR A 83 -18.74 -15.22 15.25
N LYS A 84 -18.17 -14.34 14.42
CA LYS A 84 -18.18 -14.47 12.96
C LYS A 84 -16.79 -14.80 12.43
N GLY A 85 -16.54 -16.07 12.21
CA GLY A 85 -15.43 -16.58 11.43
C GLY A 85 -14.03 -16.38 12.03
N SER A 86 -13.12 -17.25 11.60
CA SER A 86 -11.71 -17.25 12.01
C SER A 86 -10.77 -16.57 11.02
N LYS A 87 -11.28 -16.12 9.86
CA LYS A 87 -10.50 -15.54 8.77
C LYS A 87 -11.21 -14.36 8.10
N LEU A 88 -10.40 -13.52 7.48
CA LEU A 88 -10.83 -12.49 6.55
C LEU A 88 -10.36 -12.85 5.15
N ILE A 89 -11.15 -12.45 4.16
CA ILE A 89 -10.78 -12.53 2.75
C ILE A 89 -10.58 -11.10 2.27
N VAL A 90 -9.37 -10.80 1.80
CA VAL A 90 -9.05 -9.54 1.12
C VAL A 90 -9.05 -9.82 -0.37
N LYS A 91 -9.87 -9.09 -1.12
CA LYS A 91 -9.94 -9.16 -2.56
C LYS A 91 -9.53 -7.82 -3.15
N LEU A 92 -8.56 -7.86 -4.07
CA LEU A 92 -8.14 -6.71 -4.86
C LEU A 92 -8.68 -6.89 -6.29
N ILE A 93 -9.38 -5.87 -6.79
CA ILE A 93 -9.99 -5.84 -8.11
C ILE A 93 -9.40 -4.68 -8.89
N MET A 94 -8.98 -4.94 -10.13
CA MET A 94 -8.43 -3.97 -11.05
C MET A 94 -8.81 -4.38 -12.47
N GLU A 95 -9.74 -3.64 -13.10
CA GLU A 95 -10.24 -3.97 -14.44
C GLU A 95 -10.66 -5.46 -14.54
N ASP A 96 -9.93 -6.27 -15.31
CA ASP A 96 -10.11 -7.71 -15.50
C ASP A 96 -9.27 -8.56 -14.52
N PHE A 97 -8.31 -7.97 -13.81
CA PHE A 97 -7.50 -8.61 -12.80
C PHE A 97 -8.20 -8.68 -11.44
N GLN A 98 -8.18 -9.87 -10.84
CA GLN A 98 -8.68 -10.10 -9.49
C GLN A 98 -7.72 -10.99 -8.71
N ALA A 99 -7.47 -10.63 -7.45
CA ALA A 99 -6.64 -11.43 -6.56
C ALA A 99 -7.25 -11.50 -5.16
N GLU A 100 -7.37 -12.72 -4.61
CA GLU A 100 -7.89 -12.97 -3.26
C GLU A 100 -6.77 -13.50 -2.36
N LYS A 101 -6.72 -13.04 -1.11
CA LYS A 101 -5.84 -13.56 -0.06
C LYS A 101 -6.60 -13.69 1.26
N GLN A 102 -6.24 -14.69 2.03
CA GLN A 102 -6.87 -14.98 3.33
C GLN A 102 -5.94 -14.61 4.48
N ILE A 103 -6.52 -14.03 5.53
CA ILE A 103 -5.85 -13.55 6.73
C ILE A 103 -6.50 -14.23 7.92
N GLY A 104 -5.72 -14.72 8.89
CA GLY A 104 -6.27 -15.39 10.07
C GLY A 104 -6.56 -14.41 11.19
N ARG A 105 -7.73 -14.50 11.83
CA ARG A 105 -8.08 -13.70 13.02
C ARG A 105 -7.02 -13.82 14.10
N LYS A 106 -6.65 -15.07 14.40
CA LYS A 106 -5.66 -15.40 15.43
C LYS A 106 -4.35 -14.66 15.19
N LYS A 107 -3.93 -14.53 13.93
CA LYS A 107 -2.72 -13.77 13.58
C LYS A 107 -2.92 -12.28 13.87
N ILE A 108 -4.04 -11.67 13.47
CA ILE A 108 -4.29 -10.25 13.77
C ILE A 108 -4.39 -9.99 15.28
N ASP A 109 -5.04 -10.90 16.02
CA ASP A 109 -5.28 -10.75 17.46
C ASP A 109 -4.04 -11.06 18.32
N GLU A 110 -3.18 -12.00 17.87
CA GLU A 110 -1.93 -12.37 18.56
C GLU A 110 -0.71 -11.54 18.12
N MET A 111 -0.78 -10.84 16.98
CA MET A 111 0.35 -10.07 16.46
C MET A 111 0.55 -8.74 17.17
N LYS A 112 1.82 -8.46 17.50
CA LYS A 112 2.31 -7.13 17.88
C LYS A 112 2.43 -6.15 16.69
N LEU A 113 2.40 -6.61 15.42
CA LEU A 113 2.81 -5.78 14.25
C LEU A 113 2.06 -6.04 12.92
N ALA A 114 0.82 -6.56 12.93
CA ALA A 114 -0.08 -6.68 11.76
C ALA A 114 0.22 -7.81 10.74
N GLU A 115 -0.84 -8.29 10.08
CA GLU A 115 -0.72 -9.19 8.92
C GLU A 115 -0.72 -8.35 7.64
N ASN A 116 0.37 -8.42 6.88
CA ASN A 116 0.56 -7.71 5.62
C ASN A 116 0.27 -8.63 4.43
N VAL A 117 -0.66 -8.21 3.59
CA VAL A 117 -1.04 -8.89 2.37
C VAL A 117 -0.51 -8.11 1.17
N VAL A 118 0.46 -8.70 0.50
CA VAL A 118 1.13 -8.07 -0.66
C VAL A 118 0.53 -8.59 -1.97
N TYR A 119 0.05 -7.71 -2.83
CA TYR A 119 -0.37 -8.01 -4.20
C TYR A 119 0.66 -7.45 -5.17
N THR A 120 1.16 -8.29 -6.06
CA THR A 120 1.97 -7.83 -7.20
C THR A 120 1.00 -7.47 -8.33
N LEU A 121 1.08 -6.23 -8.81
CA LEU A 121 0.23 -5.76 -9.89
C LEU A 121 0.80 -6.20 -11.25
N PRO A 122 -0.06 -6.42 -12.25
CA PRO A 122 0.41 -6.65 -13.61
C PRO A 122 1.26 -5.47 -14.11
N SER A 123 2.23 -5.76 -14.99
CA SER A 123 3.03 -4.71 -15.63
C SER A 123 2.14 -3.85 -16.52
N CYS A 124 2.26 -2.53 -16.39
CA CYS A 124 1.52 -1.57 -17.21
C CYS A 124 2.37 -0.31 -17.41
N ASP A 125 2.21 0.32 -18.56
CA ASP A 125 2.90 1.58 -18.90
C ASP A 125 2.22 2.82 -18.29
N ALA A 126 1.05 2.64 -17.64
CA ALA A 126 0.34 3.72 -16.97
C ALA A 126 1.10 4.19 -15.71
N SER A 127 1.02 5.49 -15.41
CA SER A 127 1.57 6.05 -14.18
C SER A 127 0.66 5.86 -12.97
N ILE A 128 -0.62 5.60 -13.18
CA ILE A 128 -1.65 5.42 -12.15
C ILE A 128 -2.54 4.24 -12.55
N MET A 129 -2.88 3.40 -11.59
CA MET A 129 -3.89 2.35 -11.71
C MET A 129 -5.06 2.62 -10.76
N LYS A 130 -6.27 2.24 -11.19
CA LYS A 130 -7.44 2.23 -10.32
C LYS A 130 -7.63 0.85 -9.73
N VAL A 131 -7.74 0.76 -8.41
CA VAL A 131 -8.01 -0.49 -7.71
C VAL A 131 -9.19 -0.35 -6.77
N VAL A 132 -9.96 -1.41 -6.63
CA VAL A 132 -11.00 -1.55 -5.60
C VAL A 132 -10.55 -2.66 -4.65
N ALA A 133 -10.71 -2.43 -3.35
CA ALA A 133 -10.44 -3.44 -2.34
C ALA A 133 -11.71 -3.78 -1.58
N GLU A 134 -12.01 -5.07 -1.54
CA GLU A 134 -13.12 -5.66 -0.79
C GLU A 134 -12.54 -6.49 0.35
N LEU A 135 -13.10 -6.29 1.54
CA LEU A 135 -12.84 -7.08 2.73
C LEU A 135 -14.11 -7.84 3.11
N MET A 136 -13.99 -9.16 3.20
CA MET A 136 -15.11 -10.05 3.49
C MET A 136 -14.80 -10.98 4.67
N ASP A 137 -15.86 -11.50 5.30
CA ASP A 137 -15.75 -12.62 6.25
C ASP A 137 -15.61 -13.97 5.51
N GLU A 138 -15.48 -15.06 6.28
CA GLU A 138 -15.35 -16.43 5.75
C GLU A 138 -16.53 -16.86 4.87
N ASP A 139 -17.72 -16.32 5.16
CA ASP A 139 -18.96 -16.59 4.42
C ASP A 139 -19.10 -15.67 3.19
N ARG A 140 -18.04 -14.91 2.85
CA ARG A 140 -18.02 -13.91 1.77
C ARG A 140 -19.00 -12.75 1.96
N ASN A 141 -19.44 -12.47 3.19
CA ASN A 141 -20.21 -11.26 3.45
C ASN A 141 -19.28 -10.05 3.49
N PRO A 142 -19.60 -8.94 2.80
CA PRO A 142 -18.78 -7.74 2.82
C PRO A 142 -18.76 -7.11 4.22
N LEU A 143 -17.56 -6.75 4.66
CA LEU A 143 -17.29 -6.00 5.89
C LEU A 143 -16.89 -4.56 5.58
N LEU A 144 -16.09 -4.37 4.53
CA LEU A 144 -15.63 -3.07 4.05
C LEU A 144 -15.35 -3.16 2.55
N GLU A 145 -15.76 -2.14 1.80
CA GLU A 145 -15.47 -1.98 0.38
C GLU A 145 -15.01 -0.54 0.11
N THR A 146 -13.89 -0.40 -0.58
CA THR A 146 -13.37 0.90 -0.98
C THR A 146 -14.06 1.38 -2.26
N GLY A 147 -14.13 2.70 -2.46
CA GLY A 147 -14.29 3.22 -3.83
C GLY A 147 -13.07 2.91 -4.70
N GLU A 148 -13.05 3.42 -5.94
CA GLU A 148 -11.86 3.37 -6.79
C GLU A 148 -10.71 4.16 -6.14
N LEU A 149 -9.60 3.47 -5.89
CA LEU A 149 -8.37 4.03 -5.33
C LEU A 149 -7.35 4.25 -6.44
N ASN A 150 -6.75 5.44 -6.51
CA ASN A 150 -5.63 5.71 -7.41
C ASN A 150 -4.32 5.22 -6.79
N VAL A 151 -3.70 4.23 -7.41
CA VAL A 151 -2.39 3.68 -7.04
C VAL A 151 -1.36 4.23 -7.99
N GLU A 152 -0.47 5.08 -7.48
CA GLU A 152 0.68 5.57 -8.24
C GLU A 152 1.69 4.43 -8.46
N LEU A 153 2.05 4.22 -9.72
CA LEU A 153 2.97 3.18 -10.18
C LEU A 153 4.36 3.73 -10.51
N SER A 154 4.49 5.06 -10.49
CA SER A 154 5.76 5.75 -10.62
C SER A 154 6.26 6.22 -9.27
N MET A 155 7.56 6.08 -9.02
CA MET A 155 8.20 6.76 -7.90
C MET A 155 7.92 8.27 -8.00
N PRO A 156 7.65 8.97 -6.89
CA PRO A 156 7.70 10.43 -6.89
C PRO A 156 9.06 10.83 -7.43
N ARG A 157 9.09 11.55 -8.56
CA ARG A 157 10.34 12.18 -9.01
C ARG A 157 10.70 13.15 -7.89
N GLY A 158 11.65 12.77 -7.04
CA GLY A 158 12.27 13.70 -6.13
C GLY A 158 12.63 14.92 -6.94
N GLU A 159 12.17 16.08 -6.48
CA GLU A 159 12.49 17.37 -7.10
C GLU A 159 13.94 17.32 -7.53
N THR A 160 14.16 17.51 -8.82
CA THR A 160 15.48 17.61 -9.39
C THR A 160 16.11 18.76 -8.63
N ARG A 161 16.95 18.47 -7.63
CA ARG A 161 17.79 19.51 -7.01
C ARG A 161 18.46 20.17 -8.20
N ALA A 162 18.20 21.46 -8.37
CA ALA A 162 18.81 22.25 -9.42
C ALA A 162 20.30 21.88 -9.41
N GLY A 163 20.80 21.43 -10.57
CA GLY A 163 22.22 21.15 -10.72
C GLY A 163 22.95 22.42 -10.28
N VAL A 164 23.66 22.34 -9.16
CA VAL A 164 24.58 23.40 -8.79
C VAL A 164 25.62 23.40 -9.89
N GLU A 165 25.52 24.35 -10.81
CA GLU A 165 26.56 24.64 -11.78
C GLU A 165 27.82 24.95 -10.97
N HIS A 166 28.72 23.97 -10.89
CA HIS A 166 30.08 24.26 -10.50
C HIS A 166 30.70 25.01 -11.67
N ASP A 167 30.79 26.32 -11.52
CA ASP A 167 31.60 27.20 -12.37
C ASP A 167 33.04 26.66 -12.40
N HIS A 168 33.34 25.86 -13.42
CA HIS A 168 34.69 25.43 -13.71
C HIS A 168 35.39 26.59 -14.41
N ARG A 169 36.13 27.37 -13.62
CA ARG A 169 37.13 28.29 -14.15
C ARG A 169 38.10 27.49 -15.02
N THR A 170 37.97 27.73 -16.31
CA THR A 170 38.93 27.40 -17.37
C THR A 170 40.36 27.68 -16.93
N ASN A 171 41.20 26.66 -17.02
CA ASN A 171 42.56 26.77 -17.53
C ASN A 171 42.98 25.40 -18.09
N GLN A 172 42.99 25.30 -19.42
CA GLN A 172 43.68 24.26 -20.20
C GLN A 172 45.22 24.46 -20.14
N PRO A 173 46.06 23.61 -20.75
CA PRO A 173 45.83 22.26 -21.31
C PRO A 173 46.90 21.23 -20.89
N SER A 174 46.62 19.93 -21.08
CA SER A 174 47.68 19.00 -21.50
C SER A 174 47.11 17.84 -22.30
N GLU A 175 47.57 17.75 -23.54
CA GLU A 175 47.42 16.59 -24.42
C GLU A 175 47.78 15.29 -23.71
N ARG A 176 46.97 14.24 -23.89
CA ARG A 176 47.45 12.90 -24.26
C ARG A 176 46.40 12.16 -25.09
N ARG A 177 46.81 11.79 -26.30
CA ARG A 177 46.20 10.75 -27.12
C ARG A 177 46.20 9.41 -26.36
N LEU A 178 45.13 8.62 -26.50
CA LEU A 178 45.17 7.29 -27.12
C LEU A 178 43.75 6.67 -27.19
N THR A 179 43.40 6.29 -28.41
CA THR A 179 42.47 5.23 -28.89
C THR A 179 42.58 3.93 -28.08
N CYS A 180 41.56 3.08 -27.94
CA CYS A 180 40.45 2.73 -28.84
C CYS A 180 39.07 2.84 -28.18
#